data_AF-A0A4U1I7Y5-F1
#
_entry.id   AF-A0A4U1I7Y5-F1
#
_cell.length_a   1.000
_cell.length_b   1.000
_cell.length_c   1.000
_cell.angle_alpha   90.00
_cell.angle_beta   90.00
_cell.angle_gamma   90.00
#
_symmetry.space_group_name_H-M   'P 1'
#
loop_
_entity.id
_entity.type
_entity.pdbx_description
1 polymer ?
#
loop_
_entity_poly.entity_id
_entity_poly.type
_entity_poly.pdbx_seq_one_letter_code
_entity_poly.pdbx_strand_id
1 'polypeptide(L)'
;MHDVQVYVFDRLRSRHEDETRTLERAIASTDQAMRAHLLEFWEAVEFRRMPNVKKLALALQYAAGRLISTEDDDVSLLSSPRNFRTIAAMLAEWLTMETKSMEQVLSAIRSATASSISDTDAANCVRRLGAFARGVVDARDYDDLMMAAGDLIDVAKLTGVSVLMDLLLKRVKPAADSGQDA
;
A
#
# COMPACT_ATOMS: atom_id res chain seq x y z
N MET A 1 -2.64 -10.53 -17.18
CA MET A 1 -3.54 -10.07 -16.10
C MET A 1 -2.84 -9.20 -15.06
N HIS A 2 -1.68 -9.62 -14.53
CA HIS A 2 -0.90 -8.83 -13.55
C HIS A 2 -0.49 -7.43 -14.06
N ASP A 3 -0.05 -7.29 -15.32
CA ASP A 3 0.33 -5.98 -15.86
C ASP A 3 -0.84 -5.00 -15.98
N VAL A 4 -2.05 -5.50 -16.20
CA VAL A 4 -3.28 -4.67 -16.24
C VAL A 4 -3.57 -4.11 -14.85
N GLN A 5 -3.39 -4.90 -13.79
CA GLN A 5 -3.66 -4.44 -12.42
C GLN A 5 -2.57 -3.49 -11.89
N VAL A 6 -1.30 -3.68 -12.26
CA VAL A 6 -0.25 -2.70 -11.98
C VAL A 6 -0.55 -1.37 -12.67
N TYR A 7 -1.00 -1.44 -13.93
CA TYR A 7 -1.45 -0.26 -14.65
C TYR A 7 -2.67 0.41 -14.00
N VAL A 8 -3.60 -0.36 -13.42
CA VAL A 8 -4.70 0.19 -12.62
C VAL A 8 -4.17 0.90 -11.38
N PHE A 9 -3.21 0.31 -10.65
CA PHE A 9 -2.62 0.91 -9.45
C PHE A 9 -1.98 2.28 -9.74
N ASP A 10 -1.17 2.37 -10.80
CA ASP A 10 -0.52 3.63 -11.22
C ASP A 10 -1.53 4.69 -11.72
N ARG A 11 -2.76 4.29 -12.08
CA ARG A 11 -3.83 5.21 -12.48
C ARG A 11 -4.77 5.61 -11.36
N LEU A 12 -4.62 5.05 -10.16
CA LEU A 12 -5.37 5.51 -9.01
C LEU A 12 -5.05 6.98 -8.75
N ARG A 13 -6.09 7.82 -8.77
CA ARG A 13 -5.93 9.26 -8.57
C ARG A 13 -5.61 9.54 -7.11
N SER A 14 -4.60 10.39 -6.88
CA SER A 14 -4.36 11.00 -5.57
C SER A 14 -5.48 11.99 -5.24
N ARG A 15 -5.83 12.12 -3.95
CA ARG A 15 -6.72 13.17 -3.46
C ARG A 15 -6.10 14.57 -3.59
N HIS A 16 -4.76 14.64 -3.74
CA HIS A 16 -4.00 15.88 -3.91
C HIS A 16 -3.77 16.23 -5.40
N GLU A 17 -4.51 15.63 -6.33
CA GLU A 17 -4.36 15.89 -7.77
C GLU A 17 -4.57 17.38 -8.12
N ASP A 18 -5.59 18.02 -7.55
CA ASP A 18 -5.89 19.43 -7.85
C ASP A 18 -4.85 20.39 -7.26
N GLU A 19 -4.33 20.09 -6.06
CA GLU A 19 -3.20 20.81 -5.46
C GLU A 19 -1.94 20.67 -6.33
N THR A 20 -1.66 19.45 -6.81
CA THR A 20 -0.51 19.16 -7.68
C THR A 20 -0.61 19.94 -8.99
N ARG A 21 -1.80 19.97 -9.63
CA ARG A 21 -2.05 20.78 -10.83
C ARG A 21 -1.88 22.27 -10.58
N THR A 22 -2.20 22.73 -9.38
CA THR A 22 -2.01 24.15 -9.00
C THR A 22 -0.52 24.49 -8.92
N LEU A 23 0.30 23.61 -8.33
CA LEU A 23 1.76 23.78 -8.33
C LEU A 23 2.35 23.74 -9.74
N GLU A 24 1.89 22.83 -10.60
CA GLU A 24 2.32 22.76 -12.01
C GLU A 24 2.04 24.06 -12.77
N ARG A 25 0.87 24.67 -12.55
CA ARG A 25 0.54 25.98 -13.13
C ARG A 25 1.40 27.10 -12.55
N ALA A 26 1.71 27.05 -11.25
CA ALA A 26 2.58 28.03 -10.61
C ALA A 26 4.01 27.98 -11.16
N ILE A 27 4.55 26.78 -11.35
CA ILE A 27 5.86 26.54 -12.00
C ILE A 27 5.89 27.09 -13.43
N ALA A 28 4.80 26.92 -14.18
CA ALA A 28 4.68 27.44 -15.54
C ALA A 28 4.49 28.96 -15.62
N SER A 29 4.21 29.62 -14.48
CA SER A 29 4.01 31.08 -14.44
C SER A 29 5.34 31.84 -14.34
N THR A 30 5.38 33.07 -14.85
CA THR A 30 6.56 33.94 -14.82
C THR A 30 6.67 34.80 -13.55
N ASP A 31 5.90 34.48 -12.50
CA ASP A 31 5.84 35.28 -11.27
C ASP A 31 7.19 35.28 -10.52
N GLN A 32 7.66 36.49 -10.21
CA GLN A 32 8.93 36.73 -9.54
C GLN A 32 8.92 36.25 -8.08
N ALA A 33 7.76 36.24 -7.41
CA ALA A 33 7.61 35.71 -6.05
C ALA A 33 7.77 34.18 -6.01
N MET A 34 7.45 33.49 -7.11
CA MET A 34 7.56 32.03 -7.21
C MET A 34 8.99 31.56 -7.44
N ARG A 35 9.88 32.42 -7.97
CA ARG A 35 11.27 32.04 -8.28
C ARG A 35 12.08 31.57 -7.08
N ALA A 36 11.79 32.09 -5.89
CA ALA A 36 12.46 31.69 -4.67
C ALA A 36 12.13 30.25 -4.23
N HIS A 37 10.96 29.73 -4.63
CA HIS A 37 10.45 28.41 -4.24
C HIS A 37 10.36 27.43 -5.42
N LEU A 38 10.86 27.80 -6.61
CA LEU A 38 10.75 27.00 -7.82
C LEU A 38 11.31 25.58 -7.64
N LEU A 39 12.47 25.45 -6.99
CA LEU A 39 13.09 24.15 -6.75
C LEU A 39 12.21 23.26 -5.86
N GLU A 40 11.71 23.80 -4.75
CA GLU A 40 10.82 23.09 -3.81
C GLU A 40 9.53 22.63 -4.50
N PHE A 41 8.95 23.46 -5.37
CA PHE A 41 7.76 23.08 -6.13
C PHE A 41 8.05 22.01 -7.18
N TRP A 42 9.20 22.10 -7.86
CA TRP A 42 9.62 21.07 -8.82
C TRP A 42 9.81 19.73 -8.13
N GLU A 43 10.52 19.69 -7.01
CA GLU A 43 10.74 18.48 -6.20
C GLU A 43 9.40 17.90 -5.71
N ALA A 44 8.50 18.75 -5.21
CA ALA A 44 7.17 18.32 -4.77
C ALA A 44 6.34 17.73 -5.92
N VAL A 45 6.34 18.38 -7.10
CA VAL A 45 5.61 17.88 -8.28
C VAL A 45 6.24 16.59 -8.80
N GLU A 46 7.57 16.50 -8.87
CA GLU A 46 8.29 15.31 -9.30
C GLU A 46 7.93 14.11 -8.42
N PHE A 47 7.97 14.28 -7.09
CA PHE A 47 7.56 13.23 -6.17
C PHE A 47 6.09 12.85 -6.35
N ARG A 48 5.19 13.83 -6.41
CA ARG A 48 3.74 13.57 -6.52
C ARG A 48 3.37 12.86 -7.82
N ARG A 49 4.07 13.15 -8.91
CA ARG A 49 3.91 12.53 -10.24
C ARG A 49 4.66 11.22 -10.42
N MET A 50 5.47 10.82 -9.45
CA MET A 50 6.10 9.50 -9.44
C MET A 50 5.02 8.39 -9.55
N PRO A 51 5.23 7.35 -10.38
CA PRO A 51 4.33 6.19 -10.43
C PRO A 51 4.07 5.60 -9.04
N ASN A 52 2.81 5.25 -8.76
CA ASN A 52 2.42 4.70 -7.45
C ASN A 52 3.18 3.41 -7.12
N VAL A 53 3.52 2.59 -8.11
CA VAL A 53 4.35 1.38 -7.89
C VAL A 53 5.77 1.71 -7.41
N LYS A 54 6.34 2.86 -7.79
CA LYS A 54 7.64 3.32 -7.28
C LYS A 54 7.50 3.84 -5.85
N LYS A 55 6.45 4.59 -5.55
CA LYS A 55 6.11 5.01 -4.18
C LYS A 55 5.90 3.81 -3.26
N LEU A 56 5.20 2.79 -3.75
CA LEU A 56 5.00 1.51 -3.06
C LEU A 56 6.34 0.85 -2.74
N ALA A 57 7.25 0.75 -3.72
CA ALA A 57 8.56 0.16 -3.50
C ALA A 57 9.33 0.86 -2.36
N LEU A 58 9.30 2.20 -2.33
CA LEU A 58 9.94 2.98 -1.26
C LEU A 58 9.31 2.70 0.11
N ALA A 59 7.98 2.68 0.20
CA ALA A 59 7.27 2.39 1.44
C ALA A 59 7.53 0.95 1.95
N LEU A 60 7.57 -0.03 1.03
CA LEU A 60 7.88 -1.42 1.36
C LEU A 60 9.32 -1.61 1.84
N GLN A 61 10.28 -0.94 1.20
CA GLN A 61 11.69 -0.95 1.64
C GLN A 61 11.85 -0.36 3.04
N TYR A 62 11.15 0.74 3.32
CA TYR A 62 11.12 1.33 4.65
C TYR A 62 10.53 0.35 5.68
N ALA A 63 9.37 -0.25 5.38
CA ALA A 63 8.74 -1.24 6.26
C ALA A 63 9.67 -2.43 6.53
N ALA A 64 10.32 -2.96 5.50
CA ALA A 64 11.28 -4.05 5.64
C ALA A 64 12.44 -3.65 6.56
N GLY A 65 13.04 -2.47 6.37
CA GLY A 65 14.11 -1.96 7.22
C GLY A 65 13.73 -1.85 8.70
N ARG A 66 12.46 -1.54 8.99
CA ARG A 66 11.93 -1.47 10.37
C ARG A 66 11.58 -2.85 10.94
N LEU A 67 11.32 -3.84 10.09
CA LEU A 67 10.98 -5.21 10.47
C LEU A 67 12.20 -6.14 10.55
N ILE A 68 13.39 -5.78 10.03
CA ILE A 68 14.61 -6.60 10.09
C ILE A 68 14.96 -7.10 11.52
N SER A 69 14.52 -6.39 12.57
CA SER A 69 14.70 -6.83 13.96
C SER A 69 13.85 -8.02 14.40
N THR A 70 12.95 -8.55 13.56
CA THR A 70 12.02 -9.63 13.93
C THR A 70 12.48 -11.05 13.58
N GLU A 71 13.73 -11.24 13.11
CA GLU A 71 14.31 -12.55 12.73
C GLU A 71 13.48 -13.38 11.73
N ASP A 72 12.60 -12.73 10.97
CA ASP A 72 11.73 -13.41 9.99
C ASP A 72 12.36 -13.33 8.58
N ASP A 73 12.70 -14.48 8.02
CA ASP A 73 13.32 -14.62 6.69
C ASP A 73 12.45 -14.01 5.57
N ASP A 74 11.12 -13.92 5.79
CA ASP A 74 10.17 -13.37 4.83
C ASP A 74 10.23 -11.84 4.72
N VAL A 75 10.92 -11.13 5.63
CA VAL A 75 11.10 -9.66 5.53
C VAL A 75 11.80 -9.28 4.23
N SER A 76 12.70 -10.13 3.72
CA SER A 76 13.40 -9.92 2.46
C SER A 76 12.45 -9.86 1.24
N LEU A 77 11.29 -10.51 1.34
CA LEU A 77 10.27 -10.53 0.29
C LEU A 77 9.59 -9.17 0.11
N LEU A 78 9.51 -8.35 1.17
CA LEU A 78 8.98 -6.98 1.10
C LEU A 78 9.86 -6.08 0.24
N SER A 79 11.17 -6.33 0.17
CA SER A 79 12.12 -5.51 -0.59
C SER A 79 12.40 -6.04 -1.99
N SER A 80 11.79 -7.17 -2.38
CA SER A 80 12.05 -7.82 -3.66
C SER A 80 11.33 -7.12 -4.81
N PRO A 81 12.04 -6.62 -5.84
CA PRO A 81 11.42 -5.98 -7.00
C PRO A 81 10.45 -6.86 -7.76
N ARG A 82 10.63 -8.19 -7.69
CA ARG A 82 9.73 -9.17 -8.32
C ARG A 82 8.35 -9.19 -7.66
N ASN A 83 8.27 -8.84 -6.39
CA ASN A 83 7.03 -8.88 -5.60
C ASN A 83 6.24 -7.57 -5.73
N PHE A 84 6.88 -6.44 -6.00
CA PHE A 84 6.21 -5.13 -6.06
C PHE A 84 5.01 -5.10 -7.01
N ARG A 85 5.10 -5.79 -8.15
CA ARG A 85 4.00 -5.86 -9.12
C ARG A 85 2.80 -6.63 -8.58
N THR A 86 3.04 -7.77 -7.95
CA THR A 86 1.99 -8.58 -7.33
C THR A 86 1.32 -7.83 -6.20
N ILE A 87 2.12 -7.17 -5.36
CA ILE A 87 1.63 -6.35 -4.25
C ILE A 87 0.81 -5.18 -4.79
N ALA A 88 1.31 -4.43 -5.77
CA ALA A 88 0.57 -3.32 -6.40
C ALA A 88 -0.77 -3.79 -7.00
N ALA A 89 -0.79 -4.94 -7.66
CA ALA A 89 -2.01 -5.51 -8.21
C ALA A 89 -3.02 -5.88 -7.11
N MET A 90 -2.55 -6.47 -6.00
CA MET A 90 -3.40 -6.79 -4.85
C MET A 90 -3.97 -5.53 -4.20
N LEU A 91 -3.15 -4.50 -4.00
CA LEU A 91 -3.60 -3.23 -3.44
C LEU A 91 -4.57 -2.49 -4.38
N ALA A 92 -4.37 -2.56 -5.70
CA ALA A 92 -5.30 -2.01 -6.67
C ALA A 92 -6.67 -2.68 -6.61
N GLU A 93 -6.70 -4.00 -6.49
CA GLU A 93 -7.95 -4.74 -6.28
C GLU A 93 -8.61 -4.30 -4.98
N TRP A 94 -7.88 -4.24 -3.87
CA TRP A 94 -8.43 -3.83 -2.58
C TRP A 94 -9.01 -2.41 -2.58
N LEU A 95 -8.33 -1.46 -3.22
CA LEU A 95 -8.81 -0.08 -3.32
C LEU A 95 -10.00 0.08 -4.28
N THR A 96 -10.26 -0.90 -5.15
CA THR A 96 -11.38 -0.89 -6.08
C THR A 96 -12.49 -1.87 -5.69
N MET A 97 -12.30 -2.66 -4.64
CA MET A 97 -13.23 -3.69 -4.16
C MET A 97 -14.46 -3.13 -3.43
N GLU A 98 -15.59 -3.78 -3.66
CA GLU A 98 -16.82 -3.60 -2.86
C GLU A 98 -16.74 -4.36 -1.52
N THR A 99 -17.63 -4.02 -0.58
CA THR A 99 -17.63 -4.52 0.82
C THR A 99 -17.59 -6.04 0.97
N LYS A 100 -18.21 -6.82 0.07
CA LYS A 100 -18.18 -8.30 0.11
C LYS A 100 -16.78 -8.90 -0.05
N SER A 101 -15.88 -8.22 -0.75
CA SER A 101 -14.51 -8.70 -0.91
C SER A 101 -13.63 -8.39 0.30
N MET A 102 -14.01 -7.42 1.14
CA MET A 102 -13.31 -7.18 2.41
C MET A 102 -13.53 -8.31 3.42
N GLU A 103 -14.71 -8.94 3.43
CA GLU A 103 -14.97 -10.13 4.26
C GLU A 103 -14.06 -11.30 3.87
N GLN A 104 -13.71 -11.44 2.58
CA GLN A 104 -12.79 -12.47 2.11
C GLN A 104 -11.36 -12.22 2.61
N VAL A 105 -10.90 -10.97 2.64
CA VAL A 105 -9.59 -10.61 3.21
C VAL A 105 -9.57 -10.86 4.72
N LEU A 106 -10.66 -10.52 5.42
CA LEU A 106 -10.85 -10.80 6.84
C LEU A 106 -10.80 -12.31 7.14
N SER A 107 -11.47 -13.12 6.31
CA SER A 107 -11.44 -14.58 6.40
C SER A 107 -10.04 -15.16 6.15
N ALA A 108 -9.31 -14.61 5.17
CA ALA A 108 -7.94 -15.00 4.88
C ALA A 108 -7.00 -14.70 6.06
N ILE A 109 -7.10 -13.51 6.66
CA ILE A 109 -6.31 -13.14 7.85
C ILE A 109 -6.57 -14.12 8.99
N ARG A 110 -7.85 -14.38 9.31
CA ARG A 110 -8.24 -15.32 10.38
C ARG A 110 -7.70 -16.73 10.16
N SER A 111 -7.70 -17.18 8.90
CA SER A 111 -7.28 -18.54 8.53
C SER A 111 -5.76 -18.71 8.50
N ALA A 112 -5.02 -17.62 8.22
CA ALA A 112 -3.56 -17.66 8.08
C ALA A 112 -2.82 -17.43 9.39
N THR A 113 -3.42 -16.77 10.37
CA THR A 113 -2.79 -16.56 11.68
C THR A 113 -2.82 -17.84 12.51
N ALA A 114 -1.64 -18.39 12.82
CA ALA A 114 -1.48 -19.61 13.63
C ALA A 114 -2.03 -19.46 15.07
N SER A 115 -2.11 -18.23 15.57
CA SER A 115 -2.82 -17.87 16.81
C SER A 115 -4.17 -17.27 16.44
N SER A 116 -5.23 -17.58 17.17
CA SER A 116 -6.56 -17.01 16.92
C SER A 116 -6.53 -15.48 17.11
N ILE A 117 -6.34 -14.74 16.03
CA ILE A 117 -6.48 -13.28 16.01
C ILE A 117 -7.92 -12.92 16.39
N SER A 118 -8.10 -11.88 17.20
CA SER A 118 -9.44 -11.42 17.55
C SER A 118 -10.14 -10.81 16.32
N ASP A 119 -11.47 -10.84 16.29
CA ASP A 119 -12.23 -10.21 15.19
C ASP A 119 -11.93 -8.72 15.06
N THR A 120 -11.74 -8.05 16.19
CA THR A 120 -11.36 -6.64 16.26
C THR A 120 -9.99 -6.41 15.62
N ASP A 121 -9.00 -7.26 15.94
CA ASP A 121 -7.65 -7.12 15.38
C ASP A 121 -7.60 -7.47 13.89
N ALA A 122 -8.36 -8.47 13.45
CA ALA A 122 -8.48 -8.82 12.03
C ALA A 122 -9.11 -7.67 11.23
N ALA A 123 -10.19 -7.06 11.74
CA ALA A 123 -10.80 -5.89 11.12
C ALA A 123 -9.86 -4.68 11.12
N ASN A 124 -9.10 -4.49 12.20
CA ASN A 124 -8.08 -3.44 12.28
C ASN A 124 -6.96 -3.67 11.24
N CYS A 125 -6.55 -4.92 11.02
CA CYS A 125 -5.57 -5.25 9.98
C CYS A 125 -6.08 -4.88 8.59
N VAL A 126 -7.31 -5.25 8.24
CA VAL A 126 -7.92 -4.86 6.95
C VAL A 126 -7.96 -3.35 6.78
N ARG A 127 -8.40 -2.62 7.81
CA ARG A 127 -8.45 -1.15 7.79
C ARG A 127 -7.06 -0.54 7.55
N ARG A 128 -6.04 -1.06 8.24
CA ARG A 128 -4.65 -0.58 8.11
C ARG A 128 -4.03 -0.92 6.76
N LEU A 129 -4.32 -2.08 6.20
CA LEU A 129 -3.90 -2.44 4.85
C LEU A 129 -4.52 -1.50 3.80
N GLY A 130 -5.80 -1.15 3.97
CA GLY A 130 -6.45 -0.13 3.14
C GLY A 130 -5.83 1.27 3.32
N ALA A 131 -5.54 1.66 4.57
CA ALA A 131 -4.88 2.93 4.89
C ALA A 131 -3.47 3.01 4.28
N PHE A 132 -2.68 1.94 4.37
CA PHE A 132 -1.39 1.82 3.69
C PHE A 132 -1.50 2.02 2.18
N ALA A 133 -2.39 1.25 1.53
CA ALA A 133 -2.59 1.33 0.08
C ALA A 133 -2.98 2.75 -0.37
N ARG A 134 -3.92 3.38 0.35
CA ARG A 134 -4.38 4.73 0.08
C ARG A 134 -3.30 5.77 0.36
N GLY A 135 -2.57 5.62 1.47
CA GLY A 135 -1.46 6.47 1.85
C GLY A 135 -0.34 6.49 0.81
N VAL A 136 -0.02 5.35 0.21
CA VAL A 136 0.95 5.28 -0.91
C VAL A 136 0.50 6.10 -2.12
N VAL A 137 -0.78 5.98 -2.49
CA VAL A 137 -1.35 6.74 -3.63
C VAL A 137 -1.43 8.24 -3.32
N ASP A 138 -1.73 8.59 -2.06
CA ASP A 138 -1.90 9.97 -1.62
C ASP A 138 -0.63 10.68 -1.19
N ALA A 139 0.50 9.97 -1.07
CA ALA A 139 1.72 10.57 -0.55
C ALA A 139 2.19 11.77 -1.38
N ARG A 140 2.46 12.87 -0.66
CA ARG A 140 2.98 14.13 -1.22
C ARG A 140 4.49 14.24 -1.11
N ASP A 141 5.08 13.51 -0.17
CA ASP A 141 6.50 13.44 0.13
C ASP A 141 6.87 12.09 0.77
N TYR A 142 8.15 11.94 1.12
CA TYR A 142 8.68 10.74 1.75
C TYR A 142 8.11 10.49 3.16
N ASP A 143 7.78 11.53 3.92
CA ASP A 143 7.25 11.40 5.27
C ASP A 143 5.84 10.79 5.24
N ASP A 144 5.01 11.21 4.29
CA ASP A 144 3.71 10.59 4.01
C ASP A 144 3.86 9.07 3.71
N LEU A 145 4.90 8.65 2.97
CA LEU A 145 5.18 7.23 2.72
C LEU A 145 5.65 6.47 3.96
N MET A 146 6.46 7.09 4.81
CA MET A 146 6.90 6.48 6.06
C MET A 146 5.72 6.29 7.02
N MET A 147 4.80 7.26 7.08
CA MET A 147 3.55 7.13 7.84
C MET A 147 2.70 5.98 7.30
N ALA A 148 2.52 5.88 5.98
CA ALA A 148 1.79 4.77 5.37
C ALA A 148 2.45 3.42 5.68
N ALA A 149 3.79 3.34 5.60
CA ALA A 149 4.53 2.12 5.95
C ALA A 149 4.35 1.72 7.42
N GLY A 150 4.09 2.68 8.31
CA GLY A 150 3.71 2.44 9.71
C GLY A 150 2.48 1.55 9.85
N ASP A 151 1.45 1.76 9.02
CA ASP A 151 0.26 0.89 9.01
C ASP A 151 0.60 -0.55 8.62
N LEU A 152 1.50 -0.73 7.66
CA LEU A 152 1.96 -2.05 7.23
C LEU A 152 2.76 -2.77 8.34
N ILE A 153 3.63 -2.02 9.02
CA ILE A 153 4.41 -2.53 10.16
C ILE A 153 3.49 -2.95 11.30
N ASP A 154 2.45 -2.16 11.59
CA ASP A 154 1.49 -2.50 12.64
C ASP A 154 0.70 -3.77 12.30
N VAL A 155 0.34 -3.99 11.03
CA VAL A 155 -0.26 -5.25 10.59
C VAL A 155 0.71 -6.40 10.80
N ALA A 156 1.96 -6.25 10.36
CA ALA A 156 2.99 -7.28 10.52
C ALA A 156 3.21 -7.68 11.99
N LYS A 157 3.15 -6.73 12.93
CA LYS A 157 3.25 -7.01 14.37
C LYS A 157 2.04 -7.79 14.91
N LEU A 158 0.86 -7.57 14.36
CA LEU A 158 -0.36 -8.25 14.78
C LEU A 158 -0.47 -9.67 14.20
N THR A 159 -0.05 -9.87 12.95
CA THR A 159 -0.25 -11.14 12.23
C THR A 159 1.01 -11.99 12.07
N GLY A 160 2.20 -11.40 12.24
CA GLY A 160 3.46 -11.95 11.75
C GLY A 160 3.76 -11.52 10.31
N VAL A 161 5.06 -11.43 9.96
CA VAL A 161 5.51 -11.00 8.62
C VAL A 161 5.17 -12.05 7.58
N SER A 162 5.36 -13.35 7.88
CA SER A 162 5.00 -14.43 6.96
C SER A 162 3.52 -14.37 6.51
N VAL A 163 2.59 -14.18 7.45
CA VAL A 163 1.15 -14.03 7.14
C VAL A 163 0.87 -12.78 6.30
N LEU A 164 1.51 -11.65 6.63
CA LEU A 164 1.39 -10.43 5.84
C LEU A 164 1.87 -10.69 4.39
N MET A 165 3.00 -11.38 4.22
CA MET A 165 3.53 -11.70 2.90
C MET A 165 2.59 -12.61 2.11
N ASP A 166 2.02 -13.61 2.75
CA ASP A 166 1.07 -14.48 2.08
C ASP A 166 -0.20 -13.75 1.65
N LEU A 167 -0.67 -12.76 2.43
CA LEU A 167 -1.81 -11.91 2.04
C LEU A 167 -1.45 -11.03 0.85
N LEU A 168 -0.33 -10.31 0.91
CA LEU A 168 0.10 -9.38 -0.14
C LEU A 168 0.45 -10.10 -1.45
N LEU A 169 0.91 -11.35 -1.37
CA LEU A 169 1.26 -12.18 -2.52
C LEU A 169 0.14 -13.11 -2.97
N LYS A 170 -1.07 -12.99 -2.40
CA LYS A 170 -2.24 -13.83 -2.71
C LYS A 170 -1.97 -15.33 -2.55
N ARG A 171 -1.15 -15.71 -1.58
CA ARG A 171 -0.84 -17.11 -1.24
C ARG A 171 -1.84 -17.69 -0.25
N VAL A 172 -2.54 -16.85 0.51
CA VAL A 172 -3.67 -17.29 1.35
C VAL A 172 -4.89 -17.53 0.46
N LYS A 173 -5.44 -18.75 0.49
CA LYS A 173 -6.77 -19.02 -0.07
C LYS A 173 -7.84 -18.62 0.96
N PRO A 174 -8.90 -17.91 0.58
CA PRO A 174 -10.06 -17.78 1.45
C PRO A 174 -10.57 -19.18 1.79
N ALA A 175 -10.99 -19.39 3.04
CA ALA A 175 -11.56 -20.66 3.47
C ALA A 175 -12.67 -21.04 2.47
N ALA A 176 -12.59 -22.24 1.89
CA ALA A 176 -13.64 -22.74 1.03
C ALA A 176 -14.94 -22.74 1.84
N ASP A 177 -16.01 -22.19 1.28
CA ASP A 177 -17.37 -22.34 1.81
C ASP A 177 -17.60 -23.82 2.07
N SER A 178 -17.55 -24.20 3.34
CA SER A 178 -17.85 -25.55 3.79
C SER A 178 -19.36 -25.65 3.86
N GLY A 179 -19.96 -25.82 2.68
CA GLY A 179 -21.21 -26.55 2.46
C GLY A 179 -22.51 -25.84 2.86
N GLN A 180 -23.41 -25.79 1.89
CA GLN A 180 -24.71 -26.41 2.11
C GLN A 180 -25.21 -27.06 0.81
N ASP A 181 -24.72 -28.28 0.57
CA ASP A 181 -25.57 -29.31 -0.02
C ASP A 181 -26.54 -29.75 1.08
N ALA A 182 -27.82 -29.44 0.90
CA ALA A 182 -28.97 -30.12 1.50
C ALA A 182 -30.19 -29.91 0.61
#